data_AF-A0A0S8EYQ5-F1
#
_entry.id   AF-A0A0S8EYQ5-F1
#
_cell.length_a   1.000
_cell.length_b   1.000
_cell.length_c   1.000
_cell.angle_alpha   90.00
_cell.angle_beta   90.00
_cell.angle_gamma   90.00
#
_symmetry.space_group_name_H-M   'P 1'
#
loop_
_entity.id
_entity.type
_entity.pdbx_description
1 polymer ?
#
loop_
_entity_poly.entity_id
_entity_poly.type
_entity_poly.pdbx_seq_one_letter_code
_entity_poly.pdbx_strand_id
1 'polypeptide(L)'
;MKKLTAIMALIFLAGFSGACAKMLGLEQEKQDHAFEHRAHVVEGINCLECHSGIQETGDTGPLHFPTTADCVECHTEPHDPDTCANCHGRARNRHAAEMARQHLRFSHATHVEAEAGDCVRCHVNVTVNSDYVRVKHPTCFSCHAHKGQWASRDCGGCHVDLPGEMTVPESHVIHDGNFLREHGVQANAQGDLCTSCHTQRQCAACHGVTVPTIPSRFRFDEPMRDTMHRANFISVHDQQAAADPGQCITCHSELFCVDCHTRLGISGQSSAGRNPHPPGWSGPPGSSNTHGQAARLDPLSCASCHSGAGEALCVSCHVVGGPGGNPHPPGFSSRLDIRNDLPCRLCHLGAP
;
A
#
# COMPACT_ATOMS: atom_id res chain seq x y z
N MET A 1 46.21 31.03 25.48
CA MET A 1 46.42 29.76 24.76
C MET A 1 45.20 28.83 24.81
N LYS A 2 44.72 28.40 26.00
CA LYS A 2 43.57 27.47 26.13
C LYS A 2 42.25 27.92 25.47
N LYS A 3 41.96 29.22 25.47
CA LYS A 3 40.77 29.79 24.80
C LYS A 3 40.88 29.75 23.26
N LEU A 4 42.09 29.93 22.72
CA LEU A 4 42.32 29.93 21.27
C LEU A 4 42.19 28.51 20.68
N THR A 5 42.70 27.51 21.41
CA THR A 5 42.57 26.10 21.03
C THR A 5 41.13 25.60 21.09
N ALA A 6 40.33 26.08 22.05
CA ALA A 6 38.90 25.74 22.12
C ALA A 6 38.09 26.33 20.96
N ILE A 7 38.40 27.57 20.56
CA ILE A 7 37.75 28.24 19.41
C ILE A 7 38.11 27.51 18.11
N MET A 8 39.38 27.17 17.91
CA MET A 8 39.82 26.43 16.72
C MET A 8 39.19 25.04 16.64
N ALA A 9 39.03 24.34 17.77
CA ALA A 9 38.35 23.04 17.81
C ALA A 9 36.86 23.15 17.46
N LEU A 10 36.17 24.19 17.95
CA LEU A 10 34.76 24.45 17.61
C LEU A 10 34.57 24.80 16.13
N ILE A 11 35.47 25.58 15.53
CA ILE A 11 35.44 25.91 14.09
C ILE A 11 35.66 24.64 13.25
N PHE A 12 36.61 23.78 13.64
CA PHE A 12 36.84 22.51 12.95
C PHE A 12 35.64 21.57 13.04
N LEU A 13 34.99 21.48 14.21
CA LEU A 13 33.80 20.64 14.42
C LEU A 13 32.60 21.14 13.60
N ALA A 14 32.39 22.47 13.55
CA ALA A 14 31.34 23.09 12.76
C ALA A 14 31.57 22.90 11.24
N GLY A 15 32.82 23.04 10.79
CA GLY A 15 33.21 22.81 9.39
C GLY A 15 33.01 21.35 8.95
N PHE A 16 33.33 20.39 9.83
CA PHE A 16 33.12 18.97 9.55
C PHE A 16 31.63 18.61 9.47
N SER A 17 30.81 19.20 10.34
CA SER A 17 29.36 19.04 10.35
C SER A 17 28.70 19.55 9.05
N GLY A 18 29.17 20.71 8.54
CA GLY A 18 28.70 21.26 7.27
C GLY A 18 29.09 20.39 6.06
N ALA A 19 30.29 19.81 6.06
CA ALA A 19 30.73 18.90 5.00
C ALA A 19 29.93 17.59 4.97
N CYS A 20 29.56 17.05 6.14
CA CYS A 20 28.68 15.88 6.24
C CYS A 20 27.25 16.18 5.75
N ALA A 21 26.70 17.35 6.06
CA ALA A 21 25.38 17.75 5.56
C ALA A 21 25.32 17.82 4.02
N LYS A 22 26.41 18.26 3.38
CA LYS A 22 26.57 18.31 1.93
C LYS A 22 26.62 16.92 1.28
N MET A 23 27.32 15.97 1.90
CA MET A 23 27.33 14.57 1.43
C MET A 23 26.02 13.83 1.69
N LEU A 24 25.29 14.18 2.75
CA LEU A 24 24.01 13.57 3.11
C LEU A 24 22.81 14.18 2.36
N GLY A 25 23.02 15.16 1.47
CA GLY A 25 21.95 15.79 0.70
C GLY A 25 20.95 16.58 1.55
N LEU A 26 21.34 17.02 2.74
CA LEU A 26 20.50 17.76 3.68
C LEU A 26 20.54 19.28 3.45
N GLU A 27 21.24 19.74 2.41
CA GLU A 27 21.18 21.13 1.97
C GLU A 27 19.82 21.35 1.30
N GLN A 28 18.95 22.07 1.99
CA GLN A 28 17.70 22.57 1.44
C GLN A 28 18.05 23.35 0.17
N GLU A 29 17.54 22.90 -0.99
CA GLU A 29 17.73 23.54 -2.30
C GLU A 29 17.68 25.06 -2.07
N LYS A 30 18.79 25.77 -2.35
CA LYS A 30 18.80 27.24 -2.34
C LYS A 30 17.58 27.64 -3.18
N GLN A 31 16.85 28.69 -2.79
CA GLN A 31 15.67 29.12 -3.53
C GLN A 31 16.08 29.66 -4.90
N ASP A 32 16.42 28.76 -5.81
CA ASP A 32 16.80 29.01 -7.17
C ASP A 32 15.53 29.45 -7.90
N HIS A 33 15.66 30.48 -8.74
CA HIS A 33 14.52 31.06 -9.45
C HIS A 33 13.96 30.06 -10.46
N ALA A 34 12.64 29.95 -10.58
CA ALA A 34 12.03 29.14 -11.63
C ALA A 34 12.16 29.87 -12.97
N PHE A 35 12.28 29.14 -14.08
CA PHE A 35 12.29 29.79 -15.39
C PHE A 35 10.89 30.37 -15.71
N GLU A 36 10.82 31.67 -15.94
CA GLU A 36 9.57 32.41 -16.14
C GLU A 36 9.03 32.25 -17.58
N HIS A 37 8.39 31.10 -17.84
CA HIS A 37 7.76 30.79 -19.13
C HIS A 37 6.78 31.88 -19.58
N ARG A 38 5.97 32.43 -18.67
CA ARG A 38 4.99 33.48 -18.98
C ARG A 38 5.65 34.70 -19.64
N ALA A 39 6.81 35.14 -19.14
CA ALA A 39 7.50 36.31 -19.68
C ALA A 39 7.84 36.09 -21.16
N HIS A 40 8.41 34.92 -21.48
CA HIS A 40 8.81 34.57 -22.84
C HIS A 40 7.61 34.39 -23.78
N VAL A 41 6.55 33.72 -23.30
CA VAL A 41 5.34 33.50 -24.10
C VAL A 41 4.60 34.81 -24.39
N VAL A 42 4.58 35.76 -23.45
CA VAL A 42 3.95 37.09 -23.64
C VAL A 42 4.72 37.93 -24.66
N GLU A 43 6.04 37.79 -24.74
CA GLU A 43 6.87 38.42 -25.78
C GLU A 43 6.73 37.74 -27.16
N GLY A 44 5.91 36.69 -27.27
CA GLY A 44 5.61 36.03 -28.55
C GLY A 44 6.63 34.99 -29.01
N ILE A 45 7.55 34.57 -28.13
CA ILE A 45 8.54 33.52 -28.42
C ILE A 45 7.81 32.20 -28.61
N ASN A 46 8.06 31.52 -29.74
CA ASN A 46 7.44 30.25 -30.06
C ASN A 46 8.02 29.11 -29.20
N CYS A 47 7.18 28.16 -28.77
CA CYS A 47 7.60 27.03 -27.95
C CYS A 47 8.74 26.21 -28.58
N LEU A 48 8.73 26.07 -29.91
CA LEU A 48 9.70 25.27 -30.67
C LEU A 48 11.07 25.94 -30.80
N GLU A 49 11.18 27.25 -30.53
CA GLU A 49 12.47 27.94 -30.49
C GLU A 49 13.35 27.40 -29.35
N CYS A 50 12.74 27.04 -28.21
CA CYS A 50 13.46 26.46 -27.07
C CYS A 50 13.30 24.93 -26.98
N HIS A 51 12.13 24.37 -27.33
CA HIS A 51 11.85 22.94 -27.29
C HIS A 51 12.04 22.29 -28.66
N SER A 52 13.20 22.53 -29.28
CA SER A 52 13.49 22.08 -30.64
C SER A 52 13.36 20.56 -30.80
N GLY A 53 12.57 20.13 -31.77
CA GLY A 53 12.34 18.72 -32.12
C GLY A 53 11.32 17.99 -31.25
N ILE A 54 10.69 18.65 -30.27
CA ILE A 54 9.70 18.02 -29.39
C ILE A 54 8.49 17.46 -30.16
N GLN A 55 8.15 18.08 -31.28
CA GLN A 55 7.03 17.70 -32.13
C GLN A 55 7.24 16.36 -32.87
N GLU A 56 8.46 15.82 -32.90
CA GLU A 56 8.76 14.54 -33.55
C GLU A 56 9.02 13.43 -32.52
N THR A 57 8.93 13.74 -31.23
CA THR A 57 9.34 12.84 -30.15
C THR A 57 8.26 11.80 -29.86
N GLY A 58 8.67 10.52 -29.89
CA GLY A 58 7.87 9.38 -29.43
C GLY A 58 7.93 9.16 -27.90
N ASP A 59 7.55 7.96 -27.48
CA ASP A 59 7.58 7.50 -26.09
C ASP A 59 9.01 7.15 -25.59
N THR A 60 10.00 7.08 -26.50
CA THR A 60 11.43 6.79 -26.23
C THR A 60 12.36 7.86 -26.84
N GLY A 61 13.52 8.19 -26.25
CA GLY A 61 14.41 9.27 -26.73
C GLY A 61 14.74 10.37 -25.72
N PRO A 62 15.54 11.39 -26.09
CA PRO A 62 16.02 12.45 -25.20
C PRO A 62 14.91 13.44 -24.80
N LEU A 63 15.14 14.17 -23.72
CA LEU A 63 14.30 15.31 -23.36
C LEU A 63 14.68 16.52 -24.19
N HIS A 64 13.69 17.22 -24.72
CA HIS A 64 13.89 18.42 -25.54
C HIS A 64 13.90 19.67 -24.65
N PHE A 65 14.87 19.75 -23.76
CA PHE A 65 15.12 20.96 -22.98
C PHE A 65 16.07 21.90 -23.72
N PRO A 66 15.86 23.22 -23.62
CA PRO A 66 16.81 24.18 -24.14
C PRO A 66 18.17 24.03 -23.45
N THR A 67 19.21 24.21 -24.24
CA THR A 67 20.60 24.26 -23.83
C THR A 67 21.00 25.69 -23.44
N THR A 68 22.17 25.84 -22.81
CA THR A 68 22.73 27.16 -22.54
C THR A 68 22.89 28.00 -23.81
N ALA A 69 23.17 27.35 -24.95
CA ALA A 69 23.33 28.03 -26.23
C ALA A 69 22.03 28.74 -26.63
N ASP A 70 20.88 28.07 -26.51
CA ASP A 70 19.57 28.63 -26.85
C ASP A 70 19.22 29.86 -25.98
N CYS A 71 19.62 29.86 -24.70
CA CYS A 71 19.38 30.99 -23.81
C CYS A 71 20.21 32.23 -24.19
N VAL A 72 21.49 32.04 -24.53
CA VAL A 72 22.42 33.15 -24.82
C VAL A 72 22.27 33.72 -26.22
N GLU A 73 21.39 33.17 -27.07
CA GLU A 73 21.02 33.81 -28.34
C GLU A 73 20.30 35.14 -28.11
N CYS A 74 19.51 35.25 -27.02
CA CYS A 74 18.77 36.45 -26.65
C CYS A 74 19.28 37.11 -25.35
N HIS A 75 19.80 36.33 -24.39
CA HIS A 75 20.31 36.85 -23.11
C HIS A 75 21.83 37.11 -23.15
N THR A 76 22.23 38.11 -23.93
CA THR A 76 23.63 38.51 -24.12
C THR A 76 24.12 39.60 -23.14
N GLU A 77 23.49 39.83 -21.98
CA GLU A 77 24.01 40.68 -20.87
C GLU A 77 22.97 40.70 -19.70
N PRO A 78 23.32 40.52 -18.42
CA PRO A 78 24.64 40.23 -17.85
C PRO A 78 24.96 38.72 -17.90
N HIS A 79 26.10 38.41 -18.49
CA HIS A 79 26.68 37.06 -18.55
C HIS A 79 27.51 36.82 -17.29
N ASP A 80 26.84 36.57 -16.16
CA ASP A 80 27.54 35.86 -15.09
C ASP A 80 27.30 34.36 -15.26
N PRO A 81 28.19 33.65 -16.00
CA PRO A 81 28.09 32.20 -16.17
C PRO A 81 28.24 31.44 -14.84
N ASP A 82 28.69 32.09 -13.76
CA ASP A 82 28.76 31.48 -12.44
C ASP A 82 27.37 31.35 -11.78
N THR A 83 26.35 32.00 -12.34
CA THR A 83 24.96 31.91 -11.88
C THR A 83 24.12 30.93 -12.70
N CYS A 84 24.61 29.71 -12.91
CA CYS A 84 23.89 28.61 -13.57
C CYS A 84 22.44 28.43 -13.05
N ALA A 85 22.23 28.73 -11.76
CA ALA A 85 20.94 28.59 -11.08
C ALA A 85 19.82 29.49 -11.64
N ASN A 86 20.17 30.63 -12.26
CA ASN A 86 19.16 31.60 -12.71
C ASN A 86 18.60 31.29 -14.11
N CYS A 87 19.36 30.56 -14.94
CA CYS A 87 18.99 30.29 -16.33
C CYS A 87 18.53 28.85 -16.56
N HIS A 88 19.05 27.89 -15.80
CA HIS A 88 18.81 26.47 -16.10
C HIS A 88 17.44 25.96 -15.63
N GLY A 89 16.68 26.74 -14.85
CA GLY A 89 15.47 26.24 -14.21
C GLY A 89 15.78 25.18 -13.14
N ARG A 90 14.78 24.85 -12.32
CA ARG A 90 14.98 24.02 -11.12
C ARG A 90 15.32 22.57 -11.46
N ALA A 91 16.30 22.00 -10.76
CA ALA A 91 16.74 20.62 -11.00
C ALA A 91 15.60 19.61 -10.83
N ARG A 92 14.72 19.85 -9.84
CA ARG A 92 13.51 19.05 -9.63
C ARG A 92 12.56 19.01 -10.83
N ASN A 93 12.50 20.07 -11.65
CA ASN A 93 11.61 20.11 -12.81
C ASN A 93 12.16 19.26 -13.96
N ARG A 94 13.48 19.31 -14.18
CA ARG A 94 14.17 18.41 -15.11
C ARG A 94 13.99 16.96 -14.69
N HIS A 95 14.27 16.67 -13.42
CA HIS A 95 14.08 15.33 -12.86
C HIS A 95 12.64 14.86 -12.99
N ALA A 96 11.65 15.72 -12.74
CA ALA A 96 10.24 15.36 -12.91
C ALA A 96 9.89 15.01 -14.37
N ALA A 97 10.48 15.71 -15.35
CA ALA A 97 10.29 15.38 -16.77
C ALA A 97 10.99 14.06 -17.16
N GLU A 98 12.19 13.80 -16.63
CA GLU A 98 12.89 12.51 -16.79
C GLU A 98 12.05 11.36 -16.23
N MET A 99 11.51 11.53 -15.02
CA MET A 99 10.66 10.53 -14.37
C MET A 99 9.37 10.32 -15.17
N ALA A 100 8.70 11.40 -15.59
CA ALA A 100 7.52 11.29 -16.44
C ALA A 100 7.83 10.50 -17.72
N ARG A 101 9.01 10.69 -18.29
CA ARG A 101 9.39 10.01 -19.52
C ARG A 101 9.78 8.53 -19.34
N GLN A 102 10.21 8.13 -18.15
CA GLN A 102 10.47 6.72 -17.84
C GLN A 102 9.18 5.97 -17.52
N HIS A 103 8.18 6.68 -16.98
CA HIS A 103 7.02 6.07 -16.35
C HIS A 103 5.71 6.27 -17.12
N LEU A 104 5.67 7.17 -18.11
CA LEU A 104 4.49 7.41 -18.93
C LEU A 104 4.74 7.08 -20.40
N ARG A 105 3.78 6.38 -21.00
CA ARG A 105 3.65 6.11 -22.43
C ARG A 105 2.94 7.30 -23.07
N PHE A 106 3.70 8.20 -23.67
CA PHE A 106 3.18 9.37 -24.35
C PHE A 106 4.10 9.83 -25.47
N SER A 107 3.53 10.05 -26.66
CA SER A 107 4.21 10.56 -27.85
C SER A 107 3.69 11.96 -28.19
N HIS A 108 4.60 12.93 -28.25
CA HIS A 108 4.29 14.26 -28.76
C HIS A 108 4.02 14.22 -30.27
N ALA A 109 4.75 13.41 -31.03
CA ALA A 109 4.54 13.25 -32.48
C ALA A 109 3.09 12.93 -32.85
N THR A 110 2.48 11.97 -32.14
CA THR A 110 1.08 11.58 -32.37
C THR A 110 0.09 12.70 -32.02
N HIS A 111 0.37 13.48 -30.97
CA HIS A 111 -0.58 14.48 -30.45
C HIS A 111 -0.43 15.86 -31.10
N VAL A 112 0.78 16.25 -31.49
CA VAL A 112 1.04 17.56 -32.12
C VAL A 112 0.36 17.63 -33.49
N GLU A 113 0.38 16.56 -34.27
CA GLU A 113 -0.35 16.49 -35.54
C GLU A 113 -1.87 16.63 -35.31
N ALA A 114 -2.41 15.91 -34.32
CA ALA A 114 -3.84 15.91 -34.00
C ALA A 114 -4.35 17.26 -33.46
N GLU A 115 -3.54 17.98 -32.68
CA GLU A 115 -3.87 19.27 -32.07
C GLU A 115 -3.34 20.47 -32.88
N ALA A 116 -2.92 20.26 -34.13
CA ALA A 116 -2.41 21.30 -35.04
C ALA A 116 -1.26 22.14 -34.45
N GLY A 117 -0.42 21.55 -33.59
CA GLY A 117 0.69 22.25 -32.93
C GLY A 117 0.32 23.15 -31.76
N ASP A 118 -0.93 23.10 -31.27
CA ASP A 118 -1.37 23.91 -30.14
C ASP A 118 -0.94 23.31 -28.78
N CYS A 119 0.31 23.61 -28.38
CA CYS A 119 0.91 23.12 -27.13
C CYS A 119 0.14 23.55 -25.87
N VAL A 120 -0.52 24.72 -25.90
CA VAL A 120 -1.15 25.30 -24.70
C VAL A 120 -2.46 24.62 -24.35
N ARG A 121 -3.03 23.79 -25.23
CA ARG A 121 -4.17 22.90 -24.91
C ARG A 121 -3.82 21.89 -23.83
N CYS A 122 -2.57 21.41 -23.84
CA CYS A 122 -2.08 20.47 -22.84
C CYS A 122 -1.33 21.19 -21.70
N HIS A 123 -0.41 22.10 -22.06
CA HIS A 123 0.44 22.84 -21.11
C HIS A 123 -0.23 24.11 -20.59
N VAL A 124 -1.47 24.00 -20.12
CA VAL A 124 -2.34 25.14 -19.73
C VAL A 124 -1.74 26.07 -18.66
N ASN A 125 -0.76 25.59 -17.90
CA ASN A 125 -0.12 26.37 -16.84
C ASN A 125 1.09 27.21 -17.31
N VAL A 126 1.53 27.07 -18.57
CA VAL A 126 2.72 27.76 -19.09
C VAL A 126 2.61 29.28 -18.97
N THR A 127 1.40 29.83 -19.00
CA THR A 127 1.15 31.27 -18.91
C THR A 127 0.88 31.77 -17.48
N VAL A 128 0.76 30.89 -16.49
CA VAL A 128 0.31 31.26 -15.13
C VAL A 128 1.21 30.72 -14.02
N ASN A 129 2.03 29.71 -14.29
CA ASN A 129 2.90 29.09 -13.30
C ASN A 129 4.29 28.83 -13.91
N SER A 130 5.31 29.53 -13.40
CA SER A 130 6.70 29.35 -13.82
C SER A 130 7.33 28.07 -13.30
N ASP A 131 6.74 27.48 -12.26
CA ASP A 131 7.34 26.37 -11.53
C ASP A 131 6.76 25.00 -11.90
N TYR A 132 5.52 24.97 -12.44
CA TYR A 132 4.82 23.74 -12.79
C TYR A 132 4.09 23.86 -14.12
N VAL A 133 4.81 23.57 -15.21
CA VAL A 133 4.27 23.52 -16.60
C VAL A 133 3.83 22.10 -16.99
N ARG A 134 3.88 21.14 -16.05
CA ARG A 134 3.45 19.76 -16.29
C ARG A 134 1.95 19.67 -16.53
N VAL A 135 1.60 18.85 -17.51
CA VAL A 135 0.22 18.49 -17.81
C VAL A 135 -0.36 17.73 -16.62
N LYS A 136 -1.57 18.10 -16.21
CA LYS A 136 -2.31 17.39 -15.16
C LYS A 136 -3.03 16.20 -15.81
N HIS A 137 -3.13 15.09 -15.09
CA HIS A 137 -3.73 13.86 -15.64
C HIS A 137 -5.13 14.06 -16.27
N PRO A 138 -6.03 14.90 -15.69
CA PRO A 138 -7.34 15.17 -16.29
C PRO A 138 -7.30 15.71 -17.72
N THR A 139 -6.22 16.40 -18.09
CA THR A 139 -6.04 16.93 -19.45
C THR A 139 -6.03 15.80 -20.49
N CYS A 140 -5.50 14.62 -20.15
CA CYS A 140 -5.47 13.46 -21.04
C CYS A 140 -6.89 12.96 -21.39
N PHE A 141 -7.89 13.23 -20.54
CA PHE A 141 -9.27 12.79 -20.75
C PHE A 141 -10.14 13.84 -21.49
N SER A 142 -9.55 14.96 -21.94
CA SER A 142 -10.31 16.13 -22.40
C SER A 142 -10.66 16.15 -23.90
N CYS A 143 -9.85 15.55 -24.77
CA CYS A 143 -10.05 15.61 -26.23
C CYS A 143 -10.70 14.34 -26.81
N HIS A 144 -10.13 13.17 -26.53
CA HIS A 144 -10.57 11.89 -27.08
C HIS A 144 -10.76 10.83 -25.98
N ALA A 145 -11.45 9.74 -26.31
CA ALA A 145 -12.05 8.86 -25.32
C ALA A 145 -11.06 7.85 -24.69
N HIS A 146 -10.20 8.34 -23.80
CA HIS A 146 -9.53 7.51 -22.79
C HIS A 146 -10.47 7.08 -21.65
N LYS A 147 -11.74 7.51 -21.69
CA LYS A 147 -12.80 7.14 -20.73
C LYS A 147 -12.99 5.63 -20.60
N GLY A 148 -12.76 4.87 -21.67
CA GLY A 148 -12.83 3.41 -21.65
C GLY A 148 -11.76 2.80 -20.74
N GLN A 149 -10.50 3.19 -20.94
CA GLN A 149 -9.37 2.76 -20.10
C GLN A 149 -9.54 3.21 -18.65
N TRP A 150 -10.06 4.42 -18.42
CA TRP A 150 -10.41 4.89 -17.08
C TRP A 150 -11.53 4.06 -16.44
N ALA A 151 -12.63 3.80 -17.16
CA ALA A 151 -13.77 3.03 -16.66
C ALA A 151 -13.41 1.56 -16.38
N SER A 152 -12.54 0.98 -17.21
CA SER A 152 -12.04 -0.39 -17.02
C SER A 152 -10.84 -0.49 -16.07
N ARG A 153 -10.34 0.65 -15.56
CA ARG A 153 -9.14 0.74 -14.71
C ARG A 153 -7.89 0.16 -15.38
N ASP A 154 -7.81 0.27 -16.69
CA ASP A 154 -6.62 -0.06 -17.47
C ASP A 154 -5.64 1.11 -17.42
N CYS A 155 -4.93 1.22 -16.30
CA CYS A 155 -3.92 2.26 -16.11
C CYS A 155 -2.65 1.98 -16.94
N GLY A 156 -2.40 0.72 -17.32
CA GLY A 156 -1.20 0.27 -18.03
C GLY A 156 -1.12 0.76 -19.48
N GLY A 157 -2.24 1.26 -20.04
CA GLY A 157 -2.25 1.93 -21.34
C GLY A 157 -1.40 3.21 -21.36
N CYS A 158 -1.30 3.91 -20.21
CA CYS A 158 -0.54 5.15 -20.08
C CYS A 158 0.65 5.01 -19.13
N HIS A 159 0.53 4.23 -18.06
CA HIS A 159 1.59 4.03 -17.07
C HIS A 159 2.46 2.82 -17.44
N VAL A 160 3.78 2.96 -17.25
CA VAL A 160 4.73 1.86 -17.49
C VAL A 160 4.73 0.89 -16.32
N ASP A 161 4.79 1.39 -15.08
CA ASP A 161 4.77 0.60 -13.85
C ASP A 161 4.20 1.44 -12.70
N LEU A 162 2.86 1.58 -12.67
CA LEU A 162 2.18 2.43 -11.69
C LEU A 162 2.55 2.12 -10.22
N PRO A 163 2.68 0.84 -9.78
CA PRO A 163 3.20 0.52 -8.46
C PRO A 163 4.66 0.96 -8.24
N GLY A 164 5.55 0.75 -9.21
CA GLY A 164 6.96 1.12 -9.12
C GLY A 164 7.23 2.62 -9.23
N GLU A 165 6.31 3.36 -9.85
CA GLU A 165 6.35 4.82 -9.98
C GLU A 165 6.37 5.52 -8.62
N MET A 166 5.76 4.92 -7.60
CA MET A 166 5.68 5.45 -6.22
C MET A 166 5.21 6.91 -6.15
N THR A 167 4.53 7.40 -7.20
CA THR A 167 4.00 8.75 -7.27
C THR A 167 2.56 8.74 -6.76
N VAL A 168 2.32 9.49 -5.69
CA VAL A 168 0.95 9.70 -5.20
C VAL A 168 0.29 10.68 -6.17
N PRO A 169 -0.91 10.38 -6.68
CA PRO A 169 -1.52 11.25 -7.66
C PRO A 169 -1.99 12.56 -7.03
N GLU A 170 -1.23 13.61 -7.30
CA GLU A 170 -1.55 14.98 -6.92
C GLU A 170 -2.74 15.56 -7.72
N SER A 171 -3.14 14.91 -8.83
CA SER A 171 -3.96 15.57 -9.88
C SER A 171 -5.17 14.81 -10.43
N HIS A 172 -5.38 13.53 -10.10
CA HIS A 172 -6.46 12.73 -10.73
C HIS A 172 -7.49 12.17 -9.75
N VAL A 173 -7.16 12.08 -8.46
CA VAL A 173 -8.13 12.06 -7.38
C VAL A 173 -7.80 13.29 -6.55
N ILE A 174 -8.61 14.35 -6.68
CA ILE A 174 -8.39 15.57 -5.90
C ILE A 174 -8.64 15.19 -4.44
N HIS A 175 -7.57 15.14 -3.66
CA HIS A 175 -7.63 15.14 -2.22
C HIS A 175 -7.84 16.60 -1.80
N ASP A 176 -9.08 17.08 -1.91
CA ASP A 176 -9.40 18.45 -1.54
C ASP A 176 -9.25 18.67 -0.02
N GLY A 177 -9.43 19.92 0.43
CA GLY A 177 -9.37 20.24 1.86
C GLY A 177 -10.42 19.50 2.72
N ASN A 178 -11.46 18.91 2.11
CA ASN A 178 -12.50 18.13 2.77
C ASN A 178 -12.22 16.63 2.77
N PHE A 179 -11.09 16.17 2.22
CA PHE A 179 -10.71 14.76 2.20
C PHE A 179 -10.87 14.10 3.57
N LEU A 180 -10.41 14.74 4.65
CA LEU A 180 -10.55 14.20 6.02
C LEU A 180 -12.00 13.89 6.43
N ARG A 181 -12.97 14.60 5.86
CA ARG A 181 -14.41 14.40 6.10
C ARG A 181 -15.06 13.41 5.14
N GLU A 182 -14.68 13.43 3.87
CA GLU A 182 -15.46 12.77 2.80
C GLU A 182 -14.82 11.48 2.28
N HIS A 183 -13.53 11.26 2.54
CA HIS A 183 -12.81 10.08 2.05
C HIS A 183 -13.38 8.76 2.58
N GLY A 184 -14.06 8.77 3.74
CA GLY A 184 -14.70 7.57 4.30
C GLY A 184 -15.84 7.04 3.42
N VAL A 185 -16.69 7.94 2.91
CA VAL A 185 -17.80 7.58 2.00
C VAL A 185 -17.26 7.16 0.64
N GLN A 186 -16.27 7.90 0.14
CA GLN A 186 -15.62 7.61 -1.15
C GLN A 186 -14.88 6.26 -1.12
N ALA A 187 -14.11 5.99 -0.06
CA ALA A 187 -13.39 4.72 0.12
C ALA A 187 -14.33 3.53 0.37
N ASN A 188 -15.56 3.76 0.84
CA ASN A 188 -16.58 2.71 0.93
C ASN A 188 -17.15 2.38 -0.46
N ALA A 189 -17.49 3.40 -1.25
CA ALA A 189 -18.09 3.24 -2.57
C ALA A 189 -17.09 2.79 -3.65
N GLN A 190 -15.81 3.19 -3.53
CA GLN A 190 -14.79 3.07 -4.58
C GLN A 190 -13.43 2.64 -4.00
N GLY A 191 -13.42 1.77 -2.99
CA GLY A 191 -12.20 1.38 -2.28
C GLY A 191 -11.14 0.71 -3.17
N ASP A 192 -11.56 0.00 -4.20
CA ASP A 192 -10.72 -0.63 -5.21
C ASP A 192 -9.94 0.40 -6.06
N LEU A 193 -10.56 1.53 -6.38
CA LEU A 193 -9.90 2.67 -7.03
C LEU A 193 -8.84 3.29 -6.12
N CYS A 194 -9.08 3.38 -4.82
CA CYS A 194 -8.07 3.89 -3.88
C CYS A 194 -6.85 2.97 -3.85
N THR A 195 -7.08 1.65 -3.88
CA THR A 195 -6.00 0.65 -3.83
C THR A 195 -5.18 0.53 -5.11
N SER A 196 -5.57 1.18 -6.21
CA SER A 196 -4.74 1.23 -7.41
C SER A 196 -3.54 2.18 -7.27
N CYS A 197 -3.56 3.09 -6.29
CA CYS A 197 -2.48 4.06 -6.04
C CYS A 197 -2.01 4.06 -4.57
N HIS A 198 -2.89 3.73 -3.62
CA HIS A 198 -2.57 3.70 -2.21
C HIS A 198 -2.45 2.28 -1.70
N THR A 199 -1.31 2.00 -1.07
CA THR A 199 -1.09 0.81 -0.26
C THR A 199 -1.85 0.90 1.05
N GLN A 200 -2.14 -0.26 1.64
CA GLN A 200 -2.79 -0.30 2.95
C GLN A 200 -1.98 0.41 4.05
N ARG A 201 -0.65 0.43 3.93
CA ARG A 201 0.25 1.15 4.85
C ARG A 201 -0.05 2.66 4.87
N GLN A 202 -0.42 3.24 3.73
CA GLN A 202 -0.77 4.66 3.65
C GLN A 202 -2.12 4.95 4.32
N CYS A 203 -3.09 4.05 4.25
CA CYS A 203 -4.33 4.18 5.01
C CYS A 203 -4.06 4.09 6.53
N ALA A 204 -3.25 3.11 6.93
CA ALA A 204 -2.83 2.84 8.30
C ALA A 204 -2.02 3.96 8.96
N ALA A 205 -1.42 4.86 8.18
CA ALA A 205 -0.66 5.99 8.70
C ALA A 205 -1.55 7.00 9.48
N CYS A 206 -2.84 7.07 9.15
CA CYS A 206 -3.83 7.93 9.82
C CYS A 206 -4.91 7.10 10.52
N HIS A 207 -5.42 6.07 9.83
CA HIS A 207 -6.34 5.09 10.41
C HIS A 207 -5.55 4.17 11.36
N GLY A 208 -5.82 4.26 12.66
CA GLY A 208 -5.13 3.53 13.73
C GLY A 208 -4.19 4.40 14.57
N VAL A 209 -3.99 5.66 14.14
CA VAL A 209 -3.20 6.67 14.86
C VAL A 209 -4.07 7.89 15.21
N THR A 210 -4.75 8.47 14.21
CA THR A 210 -5.55 9.70 14.35
C THR A 210 -7.04 9.41 14.47
N VAL A 211 -7.53 8.32 13.86
CA VAL A 211 -8.90 7.82 14.01
C VAL A 211 -8.86 6.32 14.28
N PRO A 212 -9.80 5.75 15.07
CA PRO A 212 -9.83 4.31 15.33
C PRO A 212 -9.94 3.53 14.01
N THR A 213 -9.04 2.57 13.80
CA THR A 213 -9.15 1.64 12.67
C THR A 213 -10.22 0.61 12.90
N ILE A 214 -10.95 0.30 11.83
CA ILE A 214 -11.65 -0.99 11.75
C ILE A 214 -10.54 -2.06 11.59
N PRO A 215 -10.45 -3.07 12.49
CA PRO A 215 -9.36 -4.05 12.51
C PRO A 215 -9.13 -4.82 11.20
N SER A 216 -10.14 -4.89 10.33
CA SER A 216 -10.08 -5.50 9.00
C SER A 216 -9.19 -4.78 7.99
N ARG A 217 -8.65 -3.59 8.31
CA ARG A 217 -7.79 -2.77 7.43
C ARG A 217 -6.31 -2.74 7.83
N PHE A 218 -5.94 -3.41 8.91
CA PHE A 218 -4.57 -3.90 9.12
C PHE A 218 -4.58 -5.41 8.86
N ARG A 219 -3.46 -5.95 8.38
CA ARG A 219 -3.11 -7.39 8.28
C ARG A 219 -3.02 -7.91 6.85
N PHE A 220 -2.03 -7.39 6.11
CA PHE A 220 -1.56 -8.02 4.86
C PHE A 220 -0.37 -8.96 5.06
N ASP A 221 0.18 -9.08 6.28
CA ASP A 221 1.14 -10.15 6.61
C ASP A 221 0.43 -11.48 6.97
N GLU A 222 -0.91 -11.47 7.11
CA GLU A 222 -1.71 -12.65 7.44
C GLU A 222 -3.00 -12.75 6.59
N PRO A 223 -2.89 -13.22 5.33
CA PRO A 223 -3.98 -13.23 4.35
C PRO A 223 -5.15 -14.20 4.65
N MET A 224 -5.16 -14.87 5.81
CA MET A 224 -6.16 -15.88 6.15
C MET A 224 -7.07 -15.56 7.33
N ARG A 225 -6.98 -14.37 7.95
CA ARG A 225 -7.56 -14.20 9.30
C ARG A 225 -8.73 -13.24 9.58
N ASP A 226 -9.19 -12.31 8.74
CA ASP A 226 -10.36 -11.51 9.17
C ASP A 226 -11.22 -10.92 8.05
N THR A 227 -12.31 -11.63 7.74
CA THR A 227 -13.56 -10.96 7.36
C THR A 227 -14.63 -11.34 8.38
N MET A 228 -15.39 -10.34 8.86
CA MET A 228 -16.51 -10.53 9.80
C MET A 228 -17.66 -11.37 9.20
N HIS A 229 -17.60 -11.61 7.88
CA HIS A 229 -18.43 -12.55 7.13
C HIS A 229 -17.56 -13.55 6.36
N ARG A 230 -16.69 -14.28 7.07
CA ARG A 230 -15.87 -15.36 6.54
C ARG A 230 -16.63 -16.69 6.45
N ALA A 231 -16.23 -17.56 5.53
CA ALA A 231 -16.81 -18.89 5.34
C ALA A 231 -16.74 -19.78 6.62
N ASN A 232 -15.82 -19.48 7.52
CA ASN A 232 -15.64 -20.14 8.82
C ASN A 232 -16.06 -19.24 10.01
N PHE A 233 -17.07 -18.38 9.83
CA PHE A 233 -17.64 -17.55 10.90
C PHE A 233 -18.00 -18.36 12.15
N ILE A 234 -18.68 -19.50 11.97
CA ILE A 234 -19.06 -20.41 13.07
C ILE A 234 -17.85 -20.81 13.92
N SER A 235 -16.68 -20.96 13.30
CA SER A 235 -15.48 -21.41 13.98
C SER A 235 -14.80 -20.31 14.80
N VAL A 236 -14.96 -19.02 14.51
CA VAL A 236 -14.13 -18.00 15.18
C VAL A 236 -14.88 -16.85 15.82
N HIS A 237 -16.20 -16.80 15.59
CA HIS A 237 -17.00 -15.70 16.07
C HIS A 237 -17.10 -15.69 17.60
N ASP A 238 -16.79 -16.79 18.29
CA ASP A 238 -16.73 -16.85 19.75
C ASP A 238 -15.57 -15.99 20.29
N GLN A 239 -14.38 -16.12 19.71
CA GLN A 239 -13.20 -15.33 20.08
C GLN A 239 -13.41 -13.86 19.73
N GLN A 240 -14.03 -13.58 18.59
CA GLN A 240 -14.34 -12.23 18.13
C GLN A 240 -15.41 -11.57 19.02
N ALA A 241 -16.49 -12.30 19.36
CA ALA A 241 -17.55 -11.80 20.23
C ALA A 241 -17.10 -11.64 21.69
N ALA A 242 -16.18 -12.47 22.17
CA ALA A 242 -15.56 -12.31 23.49
C ALA A 242 -14.62 -11.10 23.55
N ALA A 243 -13.92 -10.80 22.45
CA ALA A 243 -12.98 -9.68 22.36
C ALA A 243 -13.69 -8.34 22.24
N ASP A 244 -14.67 -8.22 21.35
CA ASP A 244 -15.44 -6.99 21.15
C ASP A 244 -16.82 -7.28 20.53
N PRO A 245 -17.85 -7.53 21.36
CA PRO A 245 -19.21 -7.79 20.88
C PRO A 245 -19.84 -6.56 20.21
N GLY A 246 -19.31 -5.35 20.49
CA GLY A 246 -19.75 -4.08 19.91
C GLY A 246 -19.62 -4.01 18.39
N GLN A 247 -18.60 -4.69 17.83
CA GLN A 247 -18.34 -4.71 16.39
C GLN A 247 -19.49 -5.32 15.59
N CYS A 248 -20.15 -6.34 16.14
CA CYS A 248 -21.22 -7.06 15.46
C CYS A 248 -22.55 -6.30 15.55
N ILE A 249 -22.85 -5.77 16.74
CA ILE A 249 -24.12 -5.07 17.02
C ILE A 249 -24.23 -3.70 16.37
N THR A 250 -23.12 -3.20 15.82
CA THR A 250 -23.09 -1.99 14.99
C THR A 250 -23.96 -2.16 13.74
N CYS A 251 -24.06 -3.38 13.20
CA CYS A 251 -24.83 -3.69 11.99
C CYS A 251 -25.93 -4.74 12.19
N HIS A 252 -25.75 -5.68 13.14
CA HIS A 252 -26.72 -6.74 13.44
C HIS A 252 -27.46 -6.46 14.75
N SER A 253 -28.74 -6.82 14.85
CA SER A 253 -29.43 -6.75 16.14
C SER A 253 -28.93 -7.84 17.10
N GLU A 254 -28.94 -7.59 18.40
CA GLU A 254 -28.64 -8.60 19.44
C GLU A 254 -29.49 -9.88 19.31
N LEU A 255 -30.70 -9.77 18.74
CA LEU A 255 -31.59 -10.89 18.45
C LEU A 255 -30.98 -11.94 17.52
N PHE A 256 -30.06 -11.54 16.63
CA PHE A 256 -29.37 -12.48 15.74
C PHE A 256 -28.56 -13.52 16.53
N CYS A 257 -27.86 -13.07 17.57
CA CYS A 257 -27.06 -13.92 18.45
C CYS A 257 -27.97 -14.94 19.15
N VAL A 258 -29.09 -14.46 19.68
CA VAL A 258 -30.07 -15.30 20.39
C VAL A 258 -30.70 -16.32 19.44
N ASP A 259 -31.22 -15.90 18.29
CA ASP A 259 -31.91 -16.77 17.35
C ASP A 259 -31.02 -17.89 16.81
N CYS A 260 -29.77 -17.57 16.45
CA CYS A 260 -28.83 -18.55 15.92
C CYS A 260 -28.45 -19.58 17.01
N HIS A 261 -28.06 -19.10 18.19
CA HIS A 261 -27.67 -19.99 19.29
C HIS A 261 -28.85 -20.79 19.84
N THR A 262 -30.06 -20.25 19.84
CA THR A 262 -31.28 -20.98 20.22
C THR A 262 -31.63 -22.04 19.19
N ARG A 263 -31.56 -21.72 17.89
CA ARG A 263 -31.81 -22.70 16.81
C ARG A 263 -30.84 -23.88 16.86
N LEU A 264 -29.57 -23.61 17.18
CA LEU A 264 -28.53 -24.63 17.28
C LEU A 264 -28.44 -25.28 18.67
N GLY A 265 -29.22 -24.81 19.65
CA GLY A 265 -29.21 -25.34 21.02
C GLY A 265 -27.93 -25.04 21.82
N ILE A 266 -27.21 -23.98 21.48
CA ILE A 266 -25.90 -23.58 22.03
C ILE A 266 -26.00 -22.27 22.85
N SER A 267 -27.22 -21.79 23.13
CA SER A 267 -27.44 -20.58 23.94
C SER A 267 -27.05 -20.82 25.40
N GLY A 268 -26.21 -19.92 25.96
CA GLY A 268 -25.62 -19.98 27.31
C GLY A 268 -26.58 -19.97 28.50
N GLN A 269 -27.86 -20.29 28.31
CA GLN A 269 -28.82 -20.54 29.39
C GLN A 269 -28.88 -22.02 29.82
N SER A 270 -28.21 -22.94 29.12
CA SER A 270 -28.06 -24.31 29.59
C SER A 270 -26.66 -24.56 30.16
N SER A 271 -26.48 -24.20 31.43
CA SER A 271 -25.48 -24.79 32.33
C SER A 271 -25.71 -26.30 32.61
N ALA A 272 -26.52 -26.97 31.77
CA ALA A 272 -26.83 -28.38 31.82
C ALA A 272 -26.23 -29.11 30.61
N GLY A 273 -24.92 -29.33 30.65
CA GLY A 273 -24.25 -30.60 30.31
C GLY A 273 -24.70 -31.42 29.10
N ARG A 274 -25.14 -30.81 27.99
CA ARG A 274 -25.30 -31.54 26.73
C ARG A 274 -24.05 -31.37 25.90
N ASN A 275 -23.34 -32.48 25.72
CA ASN A 275 -22.30 -32.60 24.72
C ASN A 275 -22.88 -32.11 23.37
N PRO A 276 -22.37 -31.01 22.79
CA PRO A 276 -22.92 -30.43 21.57
C PRO A 276 -22.62 -31.29 20.34
N HIS A 277 -21.81 -32.33 20.50
CA HIS A 277 -21.47 -33.24 19.42
C HIS A 277 -22.54 -34.32 19.20
N PRO A 278 -22.72 -34.80 17.95
CA PRO A 278 -23.69 -35.85 17.62
C PRO A 278 -23.49 -37.16 18.42
N PRO A 279 -24.53 -37.99 18.56
CA PRO A 279 -24.39 -39.33 19.13
C PRO A 279 -23.32 -40.14 18.38
N GLY A 280 -22.43 -40.82 19.12
CA GLY A 280 -21.30 -41.56 18.53
C GLY A 280 -20.09 -40.69 18.14
N TRP A 281 -20.08 -39.41 18.56
CA TRP A 281 -18.96 -38.50 18.32
C TRP A 281 -17.64 -39.06 18.82
N SER A 282 -17.57 -39.37 20.12
CA SER A 282 -16.42 -40.01 20.76
C SER A 282 -16.84 -41.39 21.29
N GLY A 283 -15.91 -42.34 21.28
CA GLY A 283 -16.15 -43.68 21.82
C GLY A 283 -14.92 -44.22 22.55
N PRO A 284 -15.05 -45.40 23.20
CA PRO A 284 -13.93 -46.06 23.87
C PRO A 284 -12.74 -46.30 22.94
N PRO A 285 -11.51 -46.48 23.48
CA PRO A 285 -10.32 -46.75 22.67
C PRO A 285 -10.55 -47.88 21.65
N GLY A 286 -10.26 -47.63 20.37
CA GLY A 286 -10.43 -48.61 19.29
C GLY A 286 -11.84 -48.74 18.70
N SER A 287 -12.83 -48.01 19.23
CA SER A 287 -14.18 -47.97 18.65
C SER A 287 -14.26 -47.02 17.45
N SER A 288 -15.10 -47.35 16.47
CA SER A 288 -15.44 -46.43 15.39
C SER A 288 -16.20 -45.23 15.96
N ASN A 289 -15.73 -44.04 15.62
CA ASN A 289 -16.32 -42.79 16.07
C ASN A 289 -16.20 -41.74 14.96
N THR A 290 -17.08 -40.73 14.98
CA THR A 290 -17.04 -39.66 13.97
C THR A 290 -16.00 -38.59 14.31
N HIS A 291 -15.55 -38.50 15.56
CA HIS A 291 -14.50 -37.58 16.02
C HIS A 291 -13.19 -37.81 15.26
N GLY A 292 -12.71 -39.04 15.16
CA GLY A 292 -11.45 -39.36 14.48
C GLY A 292 -11.49 -39.10 12.96
N GLN A 293 -12.68 -39.17 12.34
CA GLN A 293 -12.85 -38.80 10.93
C GLN A 293 -12.88 -37.28 10.76
N ALA A 294 -13.65 -36.57 11.60
CA ALA A 294 -13.74 -35.11 11.58
C ALA A 294 -12.39 -34.43 11.91
N ALA A 295 -11.66 -34.95 12.91
CA ALA A 295 -10.37 -34.43 13.32
C ALA A 295 -9.27 -34.55 12.23
N ARG A 296 -9.41 -35.49 11.29
CA ARG A 296 -8.50 -35.62 10.14
C ARG A 296 -8.79 -34.63 9.02
N LEU A 297 -10.01 -34.10 8.95
CA LEU A 297 -10.42 -33.15 7.92
C LEU A 297 -9.99 -31.73 8.29
N ASP A 298 -10.26 -31.31 9.52
CA ASP A 298 -9.89 -29.98 10.01
C ASP A 298 -9.73 -29.95 11.55
N PRO A 299 -8.54 -30.25 12.07
CA PRO A 299 -8.29 -30.22 13.52
C PRO A 299 -8.30 -28.80 14.12
N LEU A 300 -8.12 -27.75 13.30
CA LEU A 300 -8.10 -26.35 13.77
C LEU A 300 -9.51 -25.84 14.07
N SER A 301 -10.52 -26.36 13.38
CA SER A 301 -11.94 -26.09 13.68
C SER A 301 -12.38 -26.52 15.08
N CYS A 302 -11.66 -27.46 15.72
CA CYS A 302 -11.98 -27.95 17.06
C CYS A 302 -11.51 -26.98 18.15
N ALA A 303 -10.30 -26.42 17.99
CA ALA A 303 -9.70 -25.45 18.92
C ALA A 303 -10.53 -24.16 19.03
N SER A 304 -11.38 -23.95 18.03
CA SER A 304 -12.31 -22.86 17.86
C SER A 304 -13.43 -22.88 18.92
N CYS A 305 -14.08 -24.02 19.18
CA CYS A 305 -15.07 -24.15 20.26
C CYS A 305 -14.47 -24.60 21.60
N HIS A 306 -13.31 -25.26 21.60
CA HIS A 306 -12.64 -25.76 22.81
C HIS A 306 -11.62 -24.77 23.38
N SER A 307 -11.93 -23.48 23.31
CA SER A 307 -11.23 -22.38 23.99
C SER A 307 -9.73 -22.27 23.71
N GLY A 308 -9.32 -22.53 22.48
CA GLY A 308 -7.96 -22.18 22.02
C GLY A 308 -6.82 -23.00 22.63
N ALA A 309 -7.11 -24.13 23.28
CA ALA A 309 -6.06 -25.03 23.81
C ALA A 309 -5.18 -25.66 22.70
N GLY A 310 -5.51 -25.46 21.42
CA GLY A 310 -4.70 -25.88 20.27
C GLY A 310 -4.42 -27.39 20.29
N GLU A 311 -3.24 -27.79 19.83
CA GLU A 311 -2.82 -29.20 19.85
C GLU A 311 -2.78 -29.77 21.29
N ALA A 312 -2.66 -28.94 22.32
CA ALA A 312 -2.59 -29.41 23.71
C ALA A 312 -3.90 -30.08 24.20
N LEU A 313 -5.05 -29.72 23.62
CA LEU A 313 -6.32 -30.43 23.87
C LEU A 313 -6.21 -31.90 23.43
N CYS A 314 -5.63 -32.12 22.26
CA CYS A 314 -5.51 -33.44 21.64
C CYS A 314 -4.52 -34.32 22.40
N VAL A 315 -3.41 -33.74 22.86
CA VAL A 315 -2.33 -34.43 23.59
C VAL A 315 -2.86 -35.14 24.83
N SER A 316 -3.81 -34.55 25.55
CA SER A 316 -4.36 -35.13 26.79
C SER A 316 -4.92 -36.56 26.62
N CYS A 317 -5.41 -36.89 25.43
CA CYS A 317 -5.94 -38.21 25.09
C CYS A 317 -5.05 -38.99 24.12
N HIS A 318 -4.40 -38.31 23.16
CA HIS A 318 -3.63 -38.93 22.07
C HIS A 318 -2.11 -38.99 22.31
N VAL A 319 -1.64 -38.59 23.50
CA VAL A 319 -0.28 -38.93 23.95
C VAL A 319 -0.04 -40.44 23.83
N VAL A 320 1.20 -40.87 23.59
CA VAL A 320 1.55 -42.28 23.51
C VAL A 320 1.14 -43.01 24.80
N GLY A 321 0.35 -44.08 24.66
CA GLY A 321 -0.23 -44.83 25.78
C GLY A 321 -1.54 -44.23 26.33
N GLY A 322 -1.99 -43.10 25.79
CA GLY A 322 -3.26 -42.46 26.13
C GLY A 322 -4.48 -43.16 25.52
N PRO A 323 -5.68 -42.86 26.04
CA PRO A 323 -6.93 -43.53 25.66
C PRO A 323 -7.41 -43.18 24.23
N GLY A 324 -6.95 -42.08 23.65
CA GLY A 324 -7.32 -41.66 22.29
C GLY A 324 -6.67 -42.50 21.19
N GLY A 325 -5.64 -43.29 21.53
CA GLY A 325 -4.90 -44.10 20.56
C GLY A 325 -4.07 -43.27 19.57
N ASN A 326 -3.42 -43.98 18.63
CA ASN A 326 -2.48 -43.38 17.69
C ASN A 326 -3.22 -42.46 16.68
N PRO A 327 -2.92 -41.14 16.65
CA PRO A 327 -3.55 -40.21 15.73
C PRO A 327 -2.99 -40.31 14.30
N HIS A 328 -1.83 -40.95 14.12
CA HIS A 328 -1.20 -41.06 12.81
C HIS A 328 -1.96 -42.01 11.86
N PRO A 329 -1.98 -41.71 10.55
CA PRO A 329 -2.55 -42.62 9.57
C PRO A 329 -1.72 -43.93 9.47
N PRO A 330 -2.32 -45.02 8.96
CA PRO A 330 -1.59 -46.26 8.71
C PRO A 330 -0.36 -46.03 7.82
N GLY A 331 0.80 -46.57 8.23
CA GLY A 331 2.06 -46.41 7.48
C GLY A 331 2.73 -45.04 7.61
N PHE A 332 2.27 -44.18 8.53
CA PHE A 332 2.89 -42.89 8.78
C PHE A 332 4.37 -43.02 9.18
N SER A 333 5.21 -42.23 8.53
CA SER A 333 6.63 -42.06 8.84
C SER A 333 6.97 -40.58 8.82
N SER A 334 7.82 -40.13 9.74
CA SER A 334 8.32 -38.75 9.81
C SER A 334 9.84 -38.74 9.68
N ARG A 335 10.38 -37.62 9.16
CA ARG A 335 11.82 -37.33 9.21
C ARG A 335 12.23 -36.67 10.52
N LEU A 336 11.26 -36.28 11.34
CA LEU A 336 11.46 -35.64 12.64
C LEU A 336 11.72 -36.69 13.72
N ASP A 337 12.56 -36.34 14.69
CA ASP A 337 12.97 -37.17 15.81
C ASP A 337 12.05 -36.93 17.02
N ILE A 338 11.45 -38.00 17.52
CA ILE A 338 10.52 -38.00 18.66
C ILE A 338 11.12 -37.45 19.97
N ARG A 339 12.45 -37.43 20.08
CA ARG A 339 13.19 -36.95 21.26
C ARG A 339 13.67 -35.52 21.11
N ASN A 340 13.80 -35.01 19.89
CA ASN A 340 14.45 -33.74 19.63
C ASN A 340 13.49 -32.68 19.10
N ASP A 341 12.52 -33.07 18.28
CA ASP A 341 11.60 -32.14 17.64
C ASP A 341 10.39 -31.86 18.53
N LEU A 342 10.19 -30.57 18.83
CA LEU A 342 9.14 -30.07 19.71
C LEU A 342 7.75 -30.65 19.41
N PRO A 343 7.24 -30.67 18.15
CA PRO A 343 5.91 -31.22 17.87
C PRO A 343 5.80 -32.72 18.18
N CYS A 344 6.88 -33.49 18.04
CA CYS A 344 6.86 -34.92 18.32
C CYS A 344 6.96 -35.20 19.83
N ARG A 345 7.81 -34.46 20.55
CA ARG A 345 7.96 -34.62 22.01
C ARG A 345 6.68 -34.36 22.80
N LEU A 346 5.79 -33.50 22.32
CA LEU A 346 4.53 -33.17 23.00
C LEU A 346 3.63 -34.41 23.17
N CYS A 347 3.68 -35.35 22.22
CA CYS A 347 2.88 -36.58 22.26
C CYS A 347 3.70 -37.81 22.68
N HIS A 348 5.02 -37.79 22.52
CA HIS A 348 5.92 -38.92 22.80
C HIS A 348 6.68 -38.76 24.13
N LEU A 349 5.94 -38.40 25.19
CA LEU A 349 6.50 -38.19 26.53
C LEU A 349 7.07 -39.51 27.08
N GLY A 350 8.40 -39.63 27.14
CA GLY A 350 9.09 -40.79 27.71
C GLY A 350 9.13 -42.05 26.84
N ALA A 351 8.89 -41.94 25.53
CA ALA A 351 9.10 -43.04 24.59
C ALA A 351 10.62 -43.38 24.49
N PRO A 352 11.02 -44.67 24.54
CA PRO A 352 12.42 -45.06 24.66
C PRO A 352 13.34 -44.66 23.50
#